data_AF-A0A9W9ZZE5-F1
#
_entry.id   AF-A0A9W9ZZE5-F1
#
_cell.length_a   1.000
_cell.length_b   1.000
_cell.length_c   1.000
_cell.angle_alpha   90.00
_cell.angle_beta   90.00
_cell.angle_gamma   90.00
#
_symmetry.space_group_name_H-M   'P 1'
#
loop_
_entity.id
_entity.type
_entity.pdbx_description
1 polymer ?
#
loop_
_entity_poly.entity_id
_entity_poly.type
_entity_poly.pdbx_seq_one_letter_code
_entity_poly.pdbx_strand_id
1 'polypeptide(L)'
;MEATVEKHLKNLQWLSQEKNATKDDVRGIYDNWAAEYDGSMPDICQCQNWKQIVRPLDVAVSKAFPDKGKDEIKIIDVAAGTGLTGVELNKLGYTSIDALDISQEMLNEANKKDVYKRFICTHLGDQHTSEIQSGEYDALTCVNALGNKHILPTALEEMCRIVSKGKKHIFVVGVTSA
;
A
#
# COMPACT_ATOMS: atom_id res chain seq x y z
N MET A 1 12.24 14.16 -17.60
CA MET A 1 11.71 12.77 -17.56
C MET A 1 12.85 11.77 -17.41
N GLU A 2 13.76 11.68 -18.38
CA GLU A 2 14.82 10.65 -18.40
C GLU A 2 15.77 10.69 -17.19
N ALA A 3 16.29 11.87 -16.82
CA ALA A 3 17.15 12.02 -15.63
C ALA A 3 16.43 11.72 -14.30
N THR A 4 15.11 11.99 -14.23
CA THR A 4 14.27 11.68 -13.06
C THR A 4 14.08 10.17 -12.91
N VAL A 5 13.74 9.49 -14.01
CA VAL A 5 13.60 8.03 -14.05
C VAL A 5 14.92 7.34 -13.69
N GLU A 6 16.04 7.79 -14.25
CA GLU A 6 17.37 7.24 -13.95
C GLU A 6 17.74 7.39 -12.47
N LYS A 7 17.47 8.56 -11.87
CA LYS A 7 17.71 8.82 -10.44
C LYS A 7 16.97 7.81 -9.55
N HIS A 8 15.66 7.65 -9.76
CA HIS A 8 14.83 6.79 -8.91
C HIS A 8 15.11 5.30 -9.16
N LEU A 9 15.45 4.90 -10.38
CA LEU A 9 15.95 3.54 -10.68
C LEU A 9 17.23 3.23 -9.89
N LYS A 10 18.19 4.16 -9.84
CA LYS A 10 19.42 3.96 -9.05
C LYS A 10 19.12 3.81 -7.56
N ASN A 11 18.18 4.57 -7.02
CA ASN A 11 17.75 4.43 -5.62
C ASN A 11 17.14 3.05 -5.35
N LEU A 12 16.26 2.56 -6.22
CA LEU A 12 15.67 1.22 -6.10
C LEU A 12 16.71 0.10 -6.25
N GLN A 13 17.66 0.25 -7.17
CA GLN A 13 18.77 -0.69 -7.34
C GLN A 13 19.65 -0.73 -6.09
N TRP A 14 20.01 0.43 -5.55
CA TRP A 14 20.76 0.51 -4.30
C TRP A 14 19.98 -0.16 -3.16
N LEU A 15 18.69 0.14 -3.02
CA LEU A 15 17.85 -0.44 -1.97
C LEU A 15 17.78 -1.97 -2.08
N SER A 16 17.67 -2.53 -3.29
CA SER A 16 17.65 -3.98 -3.51
C SER A 16 18.99 -4.66 -3.16
N GLN A 17 20.12 -3.95 -3.32
CA GLN A 17 21.47 -4.49 -3.08
C GLN A 17 21.99 -4.26 -1.65
N GLU A 18 21.62 -3.15 -1.01
CA GLU A 18 22.15 -2.74 0.29
C GLU A 18 21.65 -3.65 1.41
N LYS A 19 22.56 -4.34 2.10
CA LYS A 19 22.19 -5.32 3.14
C LYS A 19 21.69 -4.65 4.41
N ASN A 20 22.16 -3.44 4.70
CA ASN A 20 21.87 -2.73 5.94
C ASN A 20 20.87 -1.57 5.76
N ALA A 21 20.11 -1.57 4.66
CA ALA A 21 19.12 -0.54 4.41
C ALA A 21 18.09 -0.51 5.55
N THR A 22 17.86 0.68 6.08
CA THR A 22 16.96 0.93 7.20
C THR A 22 15.60 1.41 6.70
N LYS A 23 14.59 1.39 7.59
CA LYS A 23 13.30 2.01 7.30
C LYS A 23 13.42 3.52 7.01
N ASP A 24 14.41 4.19 7.59
CA ASP A 24 14.63 5.62 7.35
C ASP A 24 15.23 5.87 5.96
N ASP A 25 16.06 4.96 5.45
CA ASP A 25 16.54 5.01 4.06
C ASP A 25 15.39 4.82 3.07
N VAL A 26 14.51 3.84 3.34
CA VAL A 26 13.29 3.63 2.56
C VAL A 26 12.44 4.90 2.58
N ARG A 27 12.14 5.45 3.76
CA ARG A 27 11.39 6.70 3.87
C ARG A 27 12.03 7.82 3.06
N GLY A 28 13.34 8.03 3.18
CA GLY A 28 14.06 9.09 2.48
C GLY A 28 14.02 8.95 0.96
N ILE A 29 14.08 7.73 0.41
CA ILE A 29 13.92 7.50 -1.03
C ILE A 29 12.54 7.95 -1.49
N TYR A 30 11.49 7.56 -0.76
CA TYR A 30 10.10 7.80 -1.14
C TYR A 30 9.68 9.26 -0.89
N ASP A 31 10.18 9.90 0.17
CA ASP A 31 9.98 11.33 0.42
C ASP A 31 10.50 12.17 -0.77
N ASN A 32 11.67 11.82 -1.29
CA ASN A 32 12.29 12.51 -2.42
C ASN A 32 11.67 12.18 -3.80
N TRP A 33 10.79 11.18 -3.85
CA TRP A 33 10.18 10.70 -5.09
C TRP A 33 8.69 11.06 -5.20
N ALA A 34 8.00 11.30 -4.08
CA ALA A 34 6.54 11.46 -4.00
C ALA A 34 5.92 12.31 -5.13
N ALA A 35 6.37 13.56 -5.30
CA ALA A 35 5.83 14.48 -6.30
C ALA A 35 6.01 14.04 -7.76
N GLU A 36 6.98 13.15 -8.03
CA GLU A 36 7.32 12.67 -9.37
C GLU A 36 6.88 11.22 -9.61
N TYR A 37 6.37 10.55 -8.57
CA TYR A 37 6.12 9.11 -8.56
C TYR A 37 5.14 8.69 -9.65
N ASP A 38 3.95 9.28 -9.69
CA ASP A 38 2.91 8.91 -10.66
C ASP A 38 3.35 9.09 -12.12
N GLY A 39 4.19 10.09 -12.39
CA GLY A 39 4.70 10.39 -13.73
C GLY A 39 5.87 9.52 -14.18
N SER A 40 6.65 8.98 -13.24
CA SER A 40 7.86 8.19 -13.54
C SER A 40 7.67 6.68 -13.32
N MET A 41 6.73 6.27 -12.48
CA MET A 41 6.47 4.86 -12.17
C MET A 41 6.13 3.99 -13.41
N PRO A 42 5.32 4.45 -14.39
CA PRO A 42 5.04 3.66 -15.59
C PRO A 42 6.30 3.28 -16.37
N ASP A 43 7.29 4.19 -16.44
CA ASP A 43 8.56 3.96 -17.14
C ASP A 43 9.51 3.06 -16.32
N ILE A 44 9.42 3.13 -14.99
CA ILE A 44 10.27 2.37 -14.06
C ILE A 44 9.85 0.91 -13.96
N CYS A 45 8.59 0.66 -13.63
CA CYS A 45 8.13 -0.69 -13.31
C CYS A 45 7.55 -1.42 -14.53
N GLN A 46 7.22 -0.71 -15.62
CA GLN A 46 6.53 -1.24 -16.82
C GLN A 46 5.29 -2.09 -16.50
N CYS A 47 4.73 -1.95 -15.29
CA CYS A 47 3.57 -2.69 -14.81
C CYS A 47 2.66 -1.76 -14.01
N GLN A 48 1.35 -2.02 -14.09
CA GLN A 48 0.31 -1.25 -13.41
C GLN A 48 -0.42 -2.15 -12.41
N ASN A 49 0.34 -2.78 -11.51
CA ASN A 49 -0.18 -3.77 -10.56
C ASN A 49 -1.34 -3.23 -9.71
N TRP A 50 -1.30 -1.94 -9.35
CA TRP A 50 -2.39 -1.27 -8.63
C TRP A 50 -3.74 -1.34 -9.36
N LYS A 51 -3.75 -1.41 -10.70
CA LYS A 51 -4.99 -1.59 -11.49
C LYS A 51 -5.47 -3.04 -11.52
N GLN A 52 -4.54 -3.99 -11.49
CA GLN A 52 -4.86 -5.41 -11.64
C GLN A 52 -5.32 -6.03 -10.33
N ILE A 53 -4.77 -5.56 -9.21
CA ILE A 53 -4.93 -6.18 -7.88
C ILE A 53 -6.31 -5.88 -7.24
N VAL A 54 -6.98 -4.80 -7.65
CA VAL A 54 -8.29 -4.42 -7.08
C VAL A 54 -9.40 -5.39 -7.48
N ARG A 55 -9.28 -6.08 -8.63
CA ARG A 55 -10.32 -7.01 -9.09
C ARG A 55 -10.32 -8.33 -8.31
N PRO A 56 -9.17 -9.00 -8.06
CA PRO A 56 -9.11 -10.11 -7.11
C PRO A 56 -9.65 -9.74 -5.73
N LEU A 57 -9.32 -8.55 -5.21
CA LEU A 57 -9.88 -8.06 -3.95
C LEU A 57 -11.41 -7.97 -4.03
N ASP A 58 -11.96 -7.35 -5.07
CA ASP A 58 -13.41 -7.19 -5.25
C ASP A 58 -14.16 -8.53 -5.26
N VAL A 59 -13.61 -9.51 -5.97
CA VAL A 59 -14.15 -10.87 -6.01
C VAL A 59 -14.07 -11.54 -4.65
N ALA A 60 -12.95 -11.40 -3.94
CA ALA A 60 -12.79 -11.98 -2.62
C ALA A 60 -13.78 -11.35 -1.62
N VAL A 61 -13.90 -10.02 -1.63
CA VAL A 61 -14.78 -9.24 -0.74
C VAL A 61 -16.23 -9.63 -0.96
N SER A 62 -16.67 -9.69 -2.22
CA SER A 62 -18.03 -10.10 -2.56
C SER A 62 -18.37 -11.52 -2.06
N LYS A 63 -17.39 -12.43 -2.03
CA LYS A 63 -17.57 -13.80 -1.51
C LYS A 63 -17.55 -13.87 0.02
N ALA A 64 -16.69 -13.09 0.67
CA ALA A 64 -16.57 -13.11 2.12
C ALA A 64 -17.72 -12.35 2.81
N PHE A 65 -18.20 -11.29 2.18
CA PHE A 65 -19.18 -10.34 2.71
C PHE A 65 -20.34 -10.12 1.72
N PRO A 66 -21.12 -11.15 1.37
CA PRO A 66 -22.19 -11.04 0.37
C PRO A 66 -23.32 -10.07 0.78
N ASP A 67 -23.47 -9.81 2.08
CA ASP A 67 -24.54 -8.99 2.65
C ASP A 67 -24.14 -7.53 2.89
N LYS A 68 -22.89 -7.15 2.58
CA LYS A 68 -22.38 -5.78 2.76
C LYS A 68 -22.28 -5.05 1.41
N GLY A 69 -22.73 -3.79 1.38
CA GLY A 69 -22.38 -2.86 0.32
C GLY A 69 -20.88 -2.56 0.30
N LYS A 70 -20.34 -2.18 -0.86
CA LYS A 70 -18.90 -1.86 -1.01
C LYS A 70 -18.48 -0.65 -0.16
N ASP A 71 -19.39 0.28 0.07
CA ASP A 71 -19.23 1.44 0.95
C ASP A 71 -19.16 1.07 2.45
N GLU A 72 -19.65 -0.12 2.82
CA GLU A 72 -19.59 -0.66 4.18
C GLU A 72 -18.34 -1.50 4.45
N ILE A 73 -17.55 -1.81 3.42
CA ILE A 73 -16.30 -2.58 3.53
C ILE A 73 -15.17 -1.63 3.92
N LYS A 74 -14.60 -1.83 5.11
CA LYS A 74 -13.44 -1.07 5.58
C LYS A 74 -12.16 -1.66 5.00
N ILE A 75 -11.43 -0.88 4.21
CA ILE A 75 -10.17 -1.28 3.58
C ILE A 75 -9.04 -0.42 4.14
N ILE A 76 -7.90 -1.05 4.47
CA ILE A 76 -6.63 -0.35 4.66
C ILE A 76 -5.69 -0.65 3.47
N ASP A 77 -5.20 0.41 2.86
CA ASP A 77 -4.18 0.38 1.82
C ASP A 77 -2.81 0.59 2.46
N VAL A 78 -2.08 -0.50 2.64
CA VAL A 78 -0.75 -0.53 3.26
C VAL A 78 0.33 -0.31 2.22
N ALA A 79 1.29 0.56 2.55
CA ALA A 79 2.22 1.15 1.59
C ALA A 79 1.43 1.80 0.44
N ALA A 80 0.46 2.64 0.80
CA ALA A 80 -0.43 3.30 -0.15
C ALA A 80 0.32 4.13 -1.20
N GLY A 81 1.56 4.56 -0.90
CA GLY A 81 2.34 5.45 -1.74
C GLY A 81 1.56 6.73 -2.02
N THR A 82 1.60 7.17 -3.27
CA THR A 82 0.78 8.30 -3.73
C THR A 82 -0.71 7.97 -3.85
N GLY A 83 -1.16 6.74 -3.55
CA GLY A 83 -2.57 6.40 -3.48
C GLY A 83 -3.22 5.90 -4.78
N LEU A 84 -2.43 5.35 -5.70
CA LEU A 84 -2.94 4.80 -6.97
C LEU A 84 -3.91 3.62 -6.77
N THR A 85 -3.66 2.75 -5.79
CA THR A 85 -4.54 1.62 -5.46
C THR A 85 -5.88 2.10 -4.92
N GLY A 86 -5.90 3.08 -4.01
CA GLY A 86 -7.13 3.67 -3.48
C GLY A 86 -8.04 4.27 -4.55
N VAL A 87 -7.47 4.90 -5.58
CA VAL A 87 -8.25 5.40 -6.72
C VAL A 87 -8.94 4.27 -7.48
N GLU A 88 -8.25 3.17 -7.73
CA GLU A 88 -8.83 2.02 -8.42
C GLU A 88 -9.89 1.31 -7.57
N LEU A 89 -9.71 1.25 -6.24
CA LEU A 89 -10.73 0.76 -5.31
C LEU A 89 -11.96 1.67 -5.29
N ASN A 90 -11.76 3.00 -5.29
CA ASN A 90 -12.85 3.97 -5.31
C ASN A 90 -13.71 3.85 -6.57
N LYS A 91 -13.09 3.65 -7.74
CA LYS A 91 -13.81 3.38 -9.01
C LYS A 91 -14.69 2.13 -8.94
N LEU A 92 -14.34 1.14 -8.12
CA LEU A 92 -15.13 -0.07 -7.93
C LEU A 92 -16.30 0.12 -6.95
N GLY A 93 -16.37 1.26 -6.26
CA GLY A 93 -17.42 1.60 -5.29
C GLY A 93 -16.99 1.52 -3.82
N TYR A 94 -15.72 1.22 -3.52
CA TYR A 94 -15.22 1.25 -2.16
C TYR A 94 -14.96 2.68 -1.71
N THR A 95 -15.63 3.13 -0.65
CA THR A 95 -15.50 4.51 -0.16
C THR A 95 -14.98 4.59 1.27
N SER A 96 -14.84 3.47 1.98
CA SER A 96 -14.25 3.40 3.31
C SER A 96 -12.81 2.89 3.27
N ILE A 97 -11.93 3.69 2.68
CA ILE A 97 -10.52 3.36 2.46
C ILE A 97 -9.64 4.25 3.34
N ASP A 98 -8.70 3.65 4.06
CA ASP A 98 -7.66 4.36 4.80
C ASP A 98 -6.27 4.06 4.20
N ALA A 99 -5.36 5.00 4.29
CA ALA A 99 -3.98 4.87 3.80
C ALA A 99 -3.00 4.70 4.97
N LEU A 100 -2.06 3.76 4.82
CA LEU A 100 -0.88 3.65 5.67
C LEU A 100 0.36 3.68 4.78
N ASP A 101 1.28 4.59 5.07
CA ASP A 101 2.58 4.65 4.42
C ASP A 101 3.64 5.16 5.40
N ILE A 102 4.91 4.80 5.16
CA ILE A 102 6.03 5.30 5.97
C ILE A 102 6.40 6.75 5.61
N SER A 103 6.10 7.17 4.38
CA SER A 103 6.42 8.49 3.84
C SER A 103 5.25 9.44 3.97
N GLN A 104 5.42 10.51 4.73
CA GLN A 104 4.42 11.57 4.83
C GLN A 104 4.24 12.29 3.49
N GLU A 105 5.30 12.43 2.68
CA GLU A 105 5.19 13.07 1.36
C GLU A 105 4.39 12.21 0.39
N MET A 106 4.52 10.88 0.45
CA MET A 106 3.64 9.97 -0.30
C MET A 106 2.17 10.15 0.12
N LEU A 107 1.90 10.22 1.42
CA LEU A 107 0.54 10.47 1.94
C LEU A 107 0.01 11.86 1.55
N ASN A 108 0.88 12.88 1.45
CA ASN A 108 0.50 14.21 0.98
C ASN A 108 0.02 14.16 -0.48
N GLU A 109 0.68 13.39 -1.35
CA GLU A 109 0.23 13.15 -2.72
C GLU A 109 -1.06 12.33 -2.76
N ALA A 110 -1.17 11.29 -1.92
CA ALA A 110 -2.39 10.49 -1.80
C ALA A 110 -3.61 11.33 -1.37
N ASN A 111 -3.42 12.29 -0.47
CA ASN A 111 -4.47 13.17 -0.01
C ASN A 111 -5.08 14.03 -1.13
N LYS A 112 -4.29 14.39 -2.15
CA LYS A 112 -4.79 15.16 -3.30
C LYS A 112 -5.80 14.38 -4.15
N LYS A 113 -5.85 13.04 -4.03
CA LYS A 113 -6.76 12.17 -4.78
C LYS A 113 -8.15 12.11 -4.16
N ASP A 114 -8.32 12.55 -2.92
CA ASP A 114 -9.63 12.65 -2.23
C ASP A 114 -10.43 11.32 -2.20
N VAL A 115 -9.73 10.19 -2.02
CA VAL A 115 -10.33 8.84 -1.96
C VAL A 115 -10.16 8.15 -0.61
N TYR A 116 -9.34 8.71 0.29
CA TYR A 116 -9.01 8.14 1.60
C TYR A 116 -9.68 8.93 2.73
N LYS A 117 -10.10 8.23 3.79
CA LYS A 117 -10.75 8.83 4.97
C LYS A 117 -9.76 9.13 6.11
N ARG A 118 -8.70 8.34 6.23
CA ARG A 118 -7.64 8.52 7.23
C ARG A 118 -6.28 8.19 6.63
N PHE A 119 -5.26 8.92 7.09
CA PHE A 119 -3.85 8.72 6.73
C PHE A 119 -3.06 8.37 7.99
N ILE A 120 -2.29 7.29 7.93
CA ILE A 120 -1.47 6.79 9.04
C ILE A 120 -0.01 6.77 8.57
N CYS A 121 0.80 7.70 9.08
CA CYS A 121 2.21 7.80 8.71
C CYS A 121 3.07 6.93 9.63
N THR A 122 3.25 5.66 9.27
CA THR A 122 4.05 4.72 10.06
C THR A 122 4.65 3.62 9.19
N HIS A 123 5.75 3.04 9.65
CA HIS A 123 6.34 1.86 9.02
C HIS A 123 5.58 0.61 9.50
N LEU A 124 5.07 -0.19 8.56
CA LEU A 124 4.53 -1.50 8.91
C LEU A 124 5.67 -2.52 9.03
N GLY A 125 5.87 -3.00 10.25
CA GLY A 125 6.85 -4.03 10.60
C GLY A 125 6.22 -5.18 11.38
N ASP A 126 7.04 -5.87 12.18
CA ASP A 126 6.63 -6.94 13.09
C ASP A 126 6.07 -6.44 14.43
N GLN A 127 6.00 -5.12 14.61
CA GLN A 127 5.50 -4.48 15.81
C GLN A 127 4.04 -4.07 15.68
N HIS A 128 3.36 -3.98 16.82
CA HIS A 128 1.99 -3.50 16.91
C HIS A 128 1.87 -2.03 16.52
N THR A 129 1.01 -1.74 15.53
CA THR A 129 0.64 -0.39 15.11
C THR A 129 -0.43 0.16 16.04
N SER A 130 -0.04 1.06 16.95
CA SER A 130 -0.91 1.55 18.04
C SER A 130 -2.16 2.30 17.59
N GLU A 131 -2.12 2.87 16.40
CA GLU A 131 -3.18 3.64 15.76
C GLU A 131 -4.29 2.75 15.18
N ILE A 132 -4.05 1.43 15.11
CA ILE A 132 -4.94 0.46 14.49
C ILE A 132 -5.34 -0.61 15.50
N GLN A 133 -6.63 -0.72 15.77
CA GLN A 133 -7.20 -1.76 16.61
C GLN A 133 -7.16 -3.12 15.89
N SER A 134 -7.08 -4.20 16.66
CA SER A 134 -7.14 -5.55 16.07
C SER A 134 -8.49 -5.75 15.38
N GLY A 135 -8.48 -6.28 14.15
CA GLY A 135 -9.66 -6.47 13.31
C GLY A 135 -10.47 -5.22 13.04
N GLU A 136 -9.82 -4.06 12.91
CA GLU A 136 -10.47 -2.80 12.57
C GLU A 136 -10.98 -2.77 11.12
N TYR A 137 -10.32 -3.51 10.23
CA TYR A 137 -10.59 -3.53 8.79
C TYR A 137 -11.14 -4.88 8.32
N ASP A 138 -12.00 -4.86 7.30
CA ASP A 138 -12.56 -6.05 6.66
C ASP A 138 -11.57 -6.66 5.65
N ALA A 139 -10.77 -5.81 4.99
CA ALA A 139 -9.77 -6.21 4.00
C ALA A 139 -8.53 -5.29 4.02
N LEU A 140 -7.42 -5.81 3.52
CA LEU A 140 -6.14 -5.11 3.40
C LEU A 140 -5.56 -5.29 2.01
N THR A 141 -5.06 -4.20 1.41
CA THR A 141 -4.19 -4.22 0.23
C THR A 141 -2.76 -3.88 0.64
N CYS A 142 -1.79 -4.57 0.06
CA CYS A 142 -0.37 -4.21 0.14
C CYS A 142 0.26 -4.46 -1.24
N VAL A 143 0.55 -3.39 -1.98
CA VAL A 143 0.92 -3.48 -3.40
C VAL A 143 2.34 -2.96 -3.59
N ASN A 144 3.19 -3.76 -4.23
CA ASN A 144 4.58 -3.45 -4.57
C ASN A 144 5.53 -3.16 -3.39
N ALA A 145 5.14 -3.50 -2.15
CA ALA A 145 5.94 -3.23 -0.94
C ALA A 145 6.38 -4.49 -0.17
N LEU A 146 5.61 -5.59 -0.19
CA LEU A 146 5.96 -6.79 0.58
C LEU A 146 7.12 -7.55 -0.09
N GLY A 147 8.14 -7.91 0.69
CA GLY A 147 9.26 -8.76 0.24
C GLY A 147 10.42 -8.00 -0.41
N ASN A 148 10.27 -6.71 -0.72
CA ASN A 148 11.28 -5.87 -1.36
C ASN A 148 12.04 -4.98 -0.35
N LYS A 149 12.27 -5.45 0.88
CA LYS A 149 12.83 -4.69 2.04
C LYS A 149 12.01 -3.50 2.57
N HIS A 150 11.03 -3.00 1.81
CA HIS A 150 10.10 -1.96 2.28
C HIS A 150 9.26 -2.50 3.44
N ILE A 151 8.64 -3.66 3.23
CA ILE A 151 7.91 -4.41 4.25
C ILE A 151 8.44 -5.84 4.25
N LEU A 152 8.99 -6.26 5.39
CA LEU A 152 9.51 -7.61 5.56
C LEU A 152 8.35 -8.61 5.75
N PRO A 153 8.53 -9.89 5.36
CA PRO A 153 7.51 -10.93 5.58
C PRO A 153 7.07 -11.08 7.05
N THR A 154 7.90 -10.66 8.01
CA THR A 154 7.57 -10.64 9.44
C THR A 154 6.40 -9.71 9.77
N ALA A 155 6.09 -8.72 8.92
CA ALA A 155 4.92 -7.87 9.07
C ALA A 155 3.59 -8.60 8.81
N LEU A 156 3.61 -9.83 8.30
CA LEU A 156 2.40 -10.60 8.02
C LEU A 156 1.57 -10.86 9.29
N GLU A 157 2.22 -11.03 10.45
CA GLU A 157 1.51 -11.19 11.73
C GLU A 157 0.73 -9.93 12.10
N GLU A 158 1.33 -8.76 11.91
CA GLU A 158 0.67 -7.48 12.16
C GLU A 158 -0.45 -7.22 11.14
N MET A 159 -0.22 -7.51 9.86
CA MET A 159 -1.26 -7.50 8.83
C MET A 159 -2.45 -8.38 9.25
N CYS A 160 -2.18 -9.62 9.71
CA CYS A 160 -3.17 -10.54 10.25
C CYS A 160 -3.95 -9.92 11.41
N ARG A 161 -3.28 -9.31 12.39
CA ARG A 161 -3.94 -8.64 13.51
C ARG A 161 -4.85 -7.50 13.05
N ILE A 162 -4.42 -6.69 12.09
CA ILE A 162 -5.16 -5.53 11.58
C ILE A 162 -6.54 -5.91 11.02
N VAL A 163 -6.65 -7.08 10.37
CA VAL A 163 -7.94 -7.56 9.85
C VAL A 163 -8.60 -8.62 10.74
N SER A 164 -7.87 -9.36 11.57
CA SER A 164 -8.40 -10.52 12.30
C SER A 164 -9.20 -10.15 13.56
N LYS A 165 -10.51 -10.43 13.50
CA LYS A 165 -11.45 -10.44 14.64
C LYS A 165 -12.40 -11.65 14.56
N GLY A 166 -11.86 -12.84 14.32
CA GLY A 166 -12.62 -14.10 14.36
C GLY A 166 -13.73 -14.25 13.32
N LYS A 167 -13.66 -13.54 12.17
CA LYS A 167 -14.60 -13.61 11.04
C LYS A 167 -13.89 -14.02 9.74
N LYS A 168 -14.61 -14.02 8.61
CA LYS A 168 -14.04 -14.15 7.26
C LYS A 168 -13.23 -12.87 6.97
N HIS A 169 -11.95 -13.01 6.62
CA HIS A 169 -11.04 -11.88 6.34
C HIS A 169 -10.30 -12.10 5.02
N ILE A 170 -9.91 -11.01 4.36
CA ILE A 170 -9.26 -11.07 3.06
C ILE A 170 -7.93 -10.34 3.10
N PHE A 171 -6.90 -11.05 2.64
CA PHE A 171 -5.59 -10.50 2.34
C PHE A 171 -5.37 -10.49 0.84
N VAL A 172 -5.04 -9.32 0.30
CA VAL A 172 -4.52 -9.24 -1.06
C VAL A 172 -3.17 -8.54 -1.04
N VAL A 173 -2.14 -9.34 -1.32
CA VAL A 173 -0.78 -8.85 -1.52
C VAL A 173 -0.49 -8.87 -3.01
N GLY A 174 -0.23 -7.70 -3.57
CA GLY A 174 0.32 -7.57 -4.92
C GLY A 174 1.83 -7.43 -4.82
N VAL A 175 2.61 -8.42 -5.25
CA VAL A 175 4.07 -8.31 -5.35
C VAL A 175 4.46 -7.96 -6.79
N THR A 176 5.38 -7.02 -6.96
CA THR A 176 6.15 -6.90 -8.20
C THR A 176 7.27 -7.93 -8.18
N SER A 177 7.44 -8.69 -9.27
CA SER A 177 8.71 -9.37 -9.53
C SER A 177 9.78 -8.30 -9.79
N ALA A 178 10.93 -8.45 -9.14
CA ALA A 178 12.14 -7.70 -9.48
C ALA A 178 12.60 -8.00 -10.91
#